data_AF-A0A8K0S8L4-F1
#
_entry.id   AF-A0A8K0S8L4-F1
#
_cell.length_a   1.000
_cell.length_b   1.000
_cell.length_c   1.000
_cell.angle_alpha   90.00
_cell.angle_beta   90.00
_cell.angle_gamma   90.00
#
_symmetry.space_group_name_H-M   'P 1'
#
loop_
_entity.id
_entity.type
_entity.pdbx_description
1 polymer ?
#
loop_
_entity_poly.entity_id
_entity_poly.type
_entity_poly.pdbx_seq_one_letter_code
_entity_poly.pdbx_strand_id
1 'polypeptide(L)'
;MAEETVQARFLVISDTNGSEDFRTPLDPADVAIHCGDLTQEYKLDEFRATLRFLKQLDAPLKLIIAGNHDFTLDTPVFKRKIAEAESLEQTLVDQEYGGFG
;
A
#
# COMPACT_ATOMS: atom_id res chain seq x y z
N MET A 1 42.42 6.15 7.41
CA MET A 1 41.56 6.68 6.33
C MET A 1 40.22 6.96 6.96
N ALA A 2 39.66 8.16 6.79
CA ALA A 2 38.30 8.41 7.28
C ALA A 2 37.33 7.58 6.43
N GLU A 3 36.43 6.86 7.09
CA GLU A 3 35.40 6.06 6.43
C GLU A 3 34.44 7.01 5.72
N GLU A 4 34.31 6.86 4.40
CA GLU A 4 33.47 7.72 3.58
C GLU A 4 32.01 7.32 3.82
N THR A 5 31.22 8.21 4.44
CA THR A 5 29.82 7.94 4.74
C THR A 5 28.91 8.74 3.82
N VAL A 6 27.80 8.12 3.43
CA VAL A 6 26.72 8.79 2.67
C VAL A 6 25.59 9.08 3.64
N GLN A 7 25.21 10.34 3.76
CA GLN A 7 23.99 10.70 4.49
C GLN A 7 22.79 10.37 3.62
N ALA A 8 21.80 9.68 4.20
CA ALA A 8 20.56 9.34 3.55
C ALA A 8 19.38 9.65 4.48
N ARG A 9 18.32 10.24 3.93
CA ARG A 9 17.10 10.58 4.62
C ARG A 9 15.99 9.59 4.25
N PHE A 10 15.39 9.03 5.30
CA PHE A 10 14.28 8.10 5.19
C PHE A 10 13.00 8.77 5.65
N LEU A 11 11.97 8.71 4.82
CA LEU A 11 10.61 9.06 5.17
C LEU A 11 9.84 7.77 5.47
N VAL A 12 9.35 7.62 6.70
CA VAL A 12 8.61 6.42 7.13
C VAL A 12 7.16 6.78 7.37
N ILE A 13 6.25 6.09 6.68
CA ILE A 13 4.80 6.26 6.75
C ILE A 13 4.19 4.88 7.00
N SER A 14 3.02 4.83 7.63
CA SER A 14 2.28 3.60 7.87
C SER A 14 0.79 3.92 7.98
N ASP A 15 -0.07 2.90 7.84
CA ASP A 15 -1.48 2.98 8.19
C ASP A 15 -2.21 4.12 7.45
N THR A 16 -1.95 4.22 6.13
CA THR A 16 -2.63 5.19 5.27
C THR A 16 -4.12 4.89 5.13
N ASN A 17 -4.53 3.63 5.24
CA ASN A 17 -5.93 3.22 5.31
C ASN A 17 -6.80 3.80 4.17
N GLY A 18 -6.27 3.84 2.95
CA GLY A 18 -6.94 4.40 1.77
C GLY A 18 -7.02 5.94 1.74
N SER A 19 -6.38 6.64 2.67
CA SER A 19 -6.37 8.11 2.72
C SER A 19 -5.39 8.72 1.73
N GLU A 20 -5.86 9.73 0.99
CA GLU A 20 -4.99 10.64 0.22
C GLU A 20 -4.58 11.87 1.03
N ASP A 21 -5.22 12.12 2.17
CA ASP A 21 -5.07 13.35 2.95
C ASP A 21 -4.03 13.18 4.07
N PHE A 22 -2.77 12.96 3.66
CA PHE A 22 -1.65 13.24 4.54
C PHE A 22 -1.30 14.71 4.38
N ARG A 23 -1.81 15.50 5.33
CA ARG A 23 -1.56 16.94 5.38
C ARG A 23 -0.06 17.22 5.34
N THR A 24 0.31 18.15 4.46
CA THR A 24 1.61 18.83 4.26
C THR A 24 2.52 18.26 3.17
N PRO A 25 3.19 19.12 2.40
CA PRO A 25 4.33 18.67 1.61
C PRO A 25 5.36 18.10 2.60
N LEU A 26 5.58 16.80 2.52
CA LEU A 26 6.66 16.16 3.26
C LEU A 26 7.97 16.62 2.63
N ASP A 27 8.98 16.89 3.46
CA ASP A 27 10.30 17.23 2.94
C ASP A 27 10.78 16.12 1.99
N PRO A 28 11.62 16.45 0.99
CA PRO A 28 12.16 15.42 0.09
C PRO A 28 12.82 14.28 0.88
N ALA A 29 13.03 13.11 0.30
CA ALA A 29 13.75 12.03 0.97
C ALA A 29 14.54 11.22 -0.06
N ASP A 30 15.56 10.49 0.38
CA ASP A 30 16.27 9.56 -0.51
C ASP A 30 15.48 8.26 -0.65
N VAL A 31 14.78 7.86 0.42
CA VAL A 31 13.94 6.66 0.47
C VAL A 31 12.64 6.96 1.23
N ALA A 32 11.51 6.62 0.63
CA ALA A 32 10.24 6.52 1.34
C ALA A 32 9.92 5.04 1.64
N ILE A 33 9.46 4.75 2.85
CA ILE A 33 9.05 3.42 3.30
C ILE A 33 7.60 3.51 3.79
N HIS A 34 6.71 2.69 3.24
CA HIS A 34 5.36 2.49 3.75
C HIS A 34 5.24 1.13 4.43
N CYS A 35 4.90 1.13 5.73
CA CYS A 35 5.01 -0.04 6.61
C CYS A 35 3.76 -0.93 6.68
N GLY A 36 2.77 -0.70 5.82
CA GLY A 36 1.58 -1.56 5.72
C GLY A 36 0.29 -0.81 6.00
N ASP A 37 -0.83 -1.53 5.86
CA ASP A 37 -2.20 -1.05 5.98
C ASP A 37 -2.46 0.09 4.99
N LEU A 38 -2.29 -0.26 3.71
CA LEU A 38 -2.59 0.62 2.59
C LEU A 38 -4.10 0.87 2.46
N THR A 39 -4.91 -0.06 2.93
CA THR A 39 -6.37 -0.06 2.78
C THR A 39 -7.07 -0.17 4.13
N GLN A 40 -8.33 0.26 4.19
CA GLN A 40 -9.16 0.18 5.40
C GLN A 40 -10.11 -1.03 5.30
N GLU A 41 -10.69 -1.24 4.12
CA GLU A 41 -11.67 -2.26 3.79
C GLU A 41 -11.21 -3.17 2.63
N TYR A 42 -9.89 -3.31 2.43
CA TYR A 42 -9.29 -4.25 1.47
C TYR A 42 -9.56 -3.92 -0.01
N LYS A 43 -10.17 -2.76 -0.29
CA LYS A 43 -10.75 -2.43 -1.60
C LYS A 43 -9.70 -1.95 -2.60
N LEU A 44 -9.93 -2.26 -3.88
CA LEU A 44 -9.04 -1.84 -4.96
C LEU A 44 -8.91 -0.32 -5.07
N ASP A 45 -9.99 0.41 -4.81
CA ASP A 45 -9.99 1.88 -4.87
C ASP A 45 -9.18 2.52 -3.73
N GLU A 46 -9.11 1.89 -2.56
CA GLU A 46 -8.29 2.33 -1.44
C GLU A 46 -6.80 2.15 -1.74
N PHE A 47 -6.40 1.02 -2.35
CA PHE A 47 -5.04 0.84 -2.86
C PHE A 47 -4.69 1.96 -3.85
N ARG A 48 -5.60 2.28 -4.77
CA ARG A 48 -5.38 3.34 -5.76
C ARG A 48 -5.22 4.71 -5.08
N ALA A 49 -6.01 5.01 -4.06
CA ALA A 49 -5.91 6.25 -3.29
C ALA A 49 -4.55 6.37 -2.58
N THR A 50 -4.18 5.37 -1.79
CA THR A 50 -2.89 5.31 -1.11
C THR A 50 -1.72 5.41 -2.09
N LEU A 51 -1.77 4.68 -3.21
CA LEU A 51 -0.71 4.74 -4.22
C LEU A 51 -0.65 6.09 -4.94
N ARG A 52 -1.76 6.82 -5.11
CA ARG A 52 -1.75 8.20 -5.62
C ARG A 52 -0.99 9.12 -4.67
N PHE A 53 -1.26 9.03 -3.37
CA PHE A 53 -0.52 9.77 -2.35
C PHE A 53 0.97 9.41 -2.36
N LEU A 54 1.31 8.12 -2.27
CA LEU A 54 2.71 7.68 -2.23
C LEU A 54 3.49 8.09 -3.48
N LYS A 55 2.86 8.13 -4.66
CA LYS A 55 3.48 8.62 -5.90
C LYS A 55 3.86 10.10 -5.85
N GLN A 56 3.14 10.92 -5.09
CA GLN A 56 3.40 12.36 -4.95
C GLN A 56 4.60 12.68 -4.05
N LEU A 57 5.09 11.70 -3.27
CA LEU A 57 6.25 11.89 -2.41
C LEU A 57 7.52 12.16 -3.24
N ASP A 58 8.24 13.22 -2.87
CA ASP A 58 9.54 13.57 -3.45
C ASP A 58 10.65 12.67 -2.89
N ALA A 59 10.63 11.40 -3.33
CA ALA A 59 11.63 10.40 -3.00
C ALA A 59 11.90 9.48 -4.20
N PRO A 60 13.16 9.28 -4.64
CA PRO A 60 13.48 8.48 -5.81
C PRO A 60 13.22 6.98 -5.58
N LEU A 61 13.40 6.47 -4.36
CA LEU A 61 13.07 5.11 -3.97
C LEU A 61 11.84 5.09 -3.05
N LYS A 62 10.88 4.20 -3.35
CA LYS A 62 9.67 3.97 -2.55
C LYS A 62 9.55 2.47 -2.29
N LEU A 63 9.64 2.06 -1.03
CA LEU A 63 9.47 0.68 -0.59
C LEU A 63 8.14 0.57 0.14
N ILE A 64 7.31 -0.38 -0.26
CA ILE A 64 5.95 -0.51 0.26
C ILE A 64 5.73 -1.99 0.56
N ILE A 65 5.28 -2.27 1.77
CA ILE A 65 4.87 -3.62 2.18
C ILE A 65 3.38 -3.65 2.50
N ALA A 66 2.78 -4.83 2.37
CA ALA A 66 1.40 -5.07 2.78
C ALA A 66 1.30 -5.16 4.31
N GLY A 67 0.22 -4.63 4.88
CA GLY A 67 -0.17 -4.86 6.27
C GLY A 67 -1.27 -5.93 6.38
N ASN A 68 -1.84 -6.08 7.58
CA ASN A 68 -2.92 -7.05 7.81
C ASN A 68 -4.24 -6.62 7.16
N HIS A 69 -4.44 -5.33 6.91
CA HIS A 69 -5.58 -4.83 6.15
C HIS A 69 -5.43 -4.99 4.64
N ASP A 70 -4.32 -5.56 4.14
CA ASP A 70 -4.07 -5.70 2.71
C ASP A 70 -4.12 -7.16 2.23
N PHE A 71 -4.93 -8.01 2.88
CA PHE A 71 -4.94 -9.46 2.63
C PHE A 71 -5.25 -9.85 1.17
N THR A 72 -5.88 -8.97 0.38
CA THR A 72 -6.15 -9.21 -1.04
C THR A 72 -4.84 -9.34 -1.85
N LEU A 73 -3.72 -8.85 -1.33
CA LEU A 73 -2.37 -9.08 -1.85
C LEU A 73 -1.81 -10.47 -1.52
N ASP A 74 -2.39 -11.19 -0.55
CA ASP A 74 -2.11 -12.61 -0.27
C ASP A 74 -3.10 -13.48 -1.06
N THR A 75 -2.68 -13.91 -2.24
CA THR A 75 -3.52 -14.70 -3.16
C THR A 75 -4.11 -15.97 -2.51
N PRO A 76 -3.33 -16.81 -1.78
CA PRO A 76 -3.90 -17.92 -1.02
C PRO A 76 -5.01 -17.52 -0.04
N VAL A 77 -4.81 -16.48 0.78
CA VAL A 77 -5.81 -16.01 1.74
C VAL A 77 -7.04 -15.45 1.03
N PHE A 78 -6.84 -14.68 -0.03
CA PHE A 78 -7.93 -14.08 -0.79
C PHE A 78 -8.82 -15.14 -1.44
N LYS A 79 -8.23 -16.13 -2.12
CA LYS A 79 -8.97 -17.27 -2.70
C LYS A 79 -9.79 -18.02 -1.66
N ARG A 80 -9.22 -18.27 -0.47
CA ARG A 80 -9.92 -18.94 0.62
C ARG A 80 -11.14 -18.13 1.08
N LYS A 81 -10.97 -16.81 1.28
CA LYS A 81 -12.08 -15.92 1.70
C LYS A 81 -13.21 -15.85 0.69
N ILE A 82 -12.90 -15.79 -0.62
CA ILE A 82 -13.92 -15.82 -1.67
C ILE A 82 -14.70 -17.14 -1.63
N ALA A 83 -14.00 -18.27 -1.46
CA ALA A 83 -14.65 -19.58 -1.37
C ALA A 83 -15.54 -19.73 -0.12
N GLU A 84 -15.12 -19.15 1.01
CA GLU A 84 -15.87 -19.14 2.28
C GLU A 84 -17.12 -18.26 2.23
N ALA A 85 -17.13 -17.21 1.41
CA ALA A 85 -18.20 -16.21 1.41
C ALA A 85 -19.53 -16.72 0.84
N GLU A 86 -19.55 -17.88 0.15
CA GLU A 86 -20.68 -18.50 -0.56
C GLU A 86 -21.45 -17.53 -1.49
N SER A 87 -21.77 -17.95 -2.72
CA SER A 87 -22.68 -17.21 -3.63
C SER A 87 -22.27 -15.80 -4.10
N LEU A 88 -20.99 -15.40 -4.01
CA LEU A 88 -20.51 -14.18 -4.63
C LEU A 88 -20.34 -14.33 -6.15
N GLU A 89 -20.83 -13.35 -6.92
CA GLU A 89 -20.55 -13.28 -8.35
C GLU A 89 -19.10 -12.83 -8.55
N GLN A 90 -18.29 -13.67 -9.21
CA GLN A 90 -16.86 -13.42 -9.38
C GLN A 90 -16.57 -12.07 -10.07
N THR A 91 -17.42 -11.66 -11.00
CA THR A 91 -17.30 -10.37 -11.71
C THR A 91 -17.37 -9.18 -10.76
N LEU A 92 -18.23 -9.22 -9.75
CA LEU A 92 -18.38 -8.16 -8.74
C LEU A 92 -17.19 -8.16 -7.78
N VAL A 93 -16.70 -9.35 -7.41
CA VAL A 93 -15.49 -9.49 -6.59
C VAL A 93 -14.29 -8.87 -7.29
N ASP A 94 -14.10 -9.18 -8.57
CA ASP A 94 -13.00 -8.66 -9.37
C ASP A 94 -13.10 -7.13 -9.55
N GLN A 95 -14.32 -6.58 -9.62
CA GLN A 95 -14.54 -5.14 -9.71
C GLN A 95 -14.20 -4.41 -8.40
N GLU A 96 -14.60 -4.94 -7.25
CA GLU A 96 -14.45 -4.30 -5.95
C GLU A 96 -13.04 -4.49 -5.35
N TYR A 97 -12.50 -5.71 -5.45
CA TYR A 97 -11.28 -6.13 -4.76
C TYR A 97 -10.11 -6.41 -5.72
N GLY A 98 -10.37 -6.46 -7.03
CA GLY A 98 -9.39 -6.88 -8.03
C GLY A 98 -9.35 -8.40 -8.23
N GLY A 99 -8.71 -8.82 -9.32
CA GLY A 99 -8.48 -10.23 -9.62
C GLY A 99 -7.23 -10.78 -8.94
N PHE A 100 -6.88 -12.03 -9.29
CA PHE A 100 -5.65 -12.65 -8.81
C PHE A 100 -4.45 -12.32 -9.73
N GLY A 101 -3.43 -11.67 -9.17
CA GLY A 101 -2.20 -11.31 -9.89
C GLY A 101 -2.36 -10.10 -10.81
#